data_AF-A0A6N8R2T2-F1
#
_entry.id   AF-A0A6N8R2T2-F1
#
_cell.length_a   1.000
_cell.length_b   1.000
_cell.length_c   1.000
_cell.angle_alpha   90.00
_cell.angle_beta   90.00
_cell.angle_gamma   90.00
#
_symmetry.space_group_name_H-M   'P 1'
#
loop_
_entity.id
_entity.type
_entity.pdbx_description
1 polymer ?
#
loop_
_entity_poly.entity_id
_entity_poly.type
_entity_poly.pdbx_seq_one_letter_code
_entity_poly.pdbx_strand_id
1 'polypeptide(L)'
;MITIPITLRMLIAKYLCLLKPFWLRKNNKTSVLLIIIILAMILGVVKIQVWLNDWNNDFFNALSQKETDKLWQLVLWFPALLGIFVLISV
;
A
#
# COMPACT_ATOMS: atom_id res chain seq x y z
N MET A 1 -10.40 27.56 36.30
CA MET A 1 -9.59 27.15 35.12
C MET A 1 -8.81 25.90 35.53
N ILE A 2 -9.29 24.70 35.20
CA ILE A 2 -8.65 23.43 35.60
C ILE A 2 -8.37 22.63 34.32
N THR A 3 -7.14 22.70 33.84
CA THR A 3 -6.63 21.84 32.76
C THR A 3 -6.14 20.53 33.38
N ILE A 4 -6.96 19.48 33.27
CA ILE A 4 -6.59 18.12 33.66
C ILE A 4 -5.49 17.64 32.69
N PRO A 5 -4.36 17.09 33.16
CA PRO A 5 -3.34 16.52 32.28
C PRO A 5 -3.89 15.21 31.70
N ILE A 6 -4.43 15.28 30.49
CA ILE A 6 -4.94 14.10 29.80
C ILE A 6 -3.74 13.29 29.33
N THR A 7 -3.56 12.09 29.89
CA THR A 7 -2.50 11.18 29.44
C THR A 7 -2.85 10.59 28.07
N LEU A 8 -1.82 10.35 27.24
CA LEU A 8 -1.96 9.76 25.90
C LEU A 8 -2.81 8.48 25.89
N ARG A 9 -2.66 7.64 26.93
CA ARG A 9 -3.44 6.41 27.11
C ARG A 9 -4.95 6.69 27.25
N MET A 10 -5.33 7.74 27.97
CA MET A 10 -6.74 8.12 28.11
C MET A 10 -7.31 8.67 26.80
N LEU A 11 -6.53 9.42 26.02
CA LEU A 11 -6.94 9.89 24.69
C LEU A 11 -7.20 8.72 23.73
N ILE A 12 -6.26 7.77 23.66
CA ILE A 12 -6.38 6.59 22.80
C ILE A 12 -7.60 5.76 23.21
N ALA A 13 -7.77 5.47 24.50
CA ALA A 13 -8.90 4.68 24.99
C ALA A 13 -10.25 5.36 24.70
N LYS A 14 -10.34 6.69 24.88
CA LYS A 14 -11.56 7.46 24.60
C LYS A 14 -11.87 7.48 23.10
N TYR A 15 -10.85 7.63 22.27
CA TYR A 15 -10.97 7.59 20.80
C TYR A 15 -11.44 6.20 20.31
N LEU A 16 -10.86 5.12 20.83
CA LEU A 16 -11.28 3.75 20.50
C LEU A 16 -12.73 3.46 20.94
N CYS A 17 -13.17 4.00 22.07
CA CYS A 17 -14.56 3.89 22.52
C CYS A 17 -15.54 4.57 21.55
N LEU A 18 -15.17 5.74 21.02
CA LEU A 18 -15.96 6.47 20.03
C LEU A 18 -16.00 5.76 18.66
N LEU A 19 -14.92 5.07 18.27
CA LEU A 19 -14.85 4.29 17.04
C LEU A 19 -15.60 2.95 17.12
N LYS A 20 -15.70 2.34 18.30
CA LYS A 20 -16.36 1.04 18.53
C LYS A 20 -17.73 0.88 17.82
N PRO A 21 -18.68 1.83 17.88
CA PRO A 21 -19.96 1.73 17.18
C PRO A 21 -19.84 1.81 15.64
N PHE A 22 -18.79 2.44 15.10
CA PHE A 22 -18.54 2.46 13.66
C PHE A 22 -18.15 1.05 13.16
N TRP A 23 -17.34 0.31 13.91
CA TRP A 23 -16.88 -1.03 13.53
C TRP A 23 -17.90 -2.14 13.80
N LEU A 24 -18.64 -2.06 14.91
CA LEU A 24 -19.49 -3.17 15.39
C LEU A 24 -20.97 -3.09 14.97
N ARG A 25 -21.42 -1.99 14.36
CA ARG A 25 -22.83 -1.85 13.96
C ARG A 25 -23.12 -2.73 12.73
N LYS A 26 -24.18 -3.54 12.81
CA LYS A 26 -24.58 -4.54 11.79
C LYS A 26 -24.76 -3.97 10.37
N ASN A 27 -25.04 -2.67 10.25
CA ASN A 27 -25.24 -1.97 8.97
C ASN A 27 -23.94 -1.42 8.35
N ASN A 28 -22.80 -1.49 9.05
CA ASN A 28 -21.54 -0.87 8.62
C ASN A 28 -20.60 -1.87 7.93
N LYS A 29 -21.10 -3.06 7.57
CA LYS A 29 -20.31 -4.10 6.86
C LYS A 29 -19.68 -3.55 5.58
N THR A 30 -20.43 -2.73 4.83
CA THR A 30 -19.93 -2.07 3.62
C THR A 30 -18.80 -1.10 3.91
N SER A 31 -18.89 -0.30 4.97
CA SER A 31 -17.83 0.64 5.37
C SER A 31 -16.55 -0.08 5.79
N VAL A 32 -16.68 -1.17 6.55
CA VAL A 32 -15.52 -2.00 6.96
C VAL A 32 -14.89 -2.68 5.74
N LEU A 33 -15.71 -3.20 4.82
CA LEU A 33 -15.24 -3.78 3.56
C LEU A 33 -14.44 -2.76 2.74
N LEU A 34 -14.95 -1.54 2.60
CA LEU A 34 -14.24 -0.47 1.89
C LEU A 34 -12.88 -0.15 2.53
N ILE A 35 -12.78 -0.11 3.87
CA ILE A 35 -11.50 0.10 4.55
C ILE A 35 -10.52 -1.04 4.26
N ILE A 36 -10.99 -2.29 4.28
CA ILE A 36 -10.15 -3.45 3.96
C ILE A 36 -9.67 -3.38 2.50
N ILE A 37 -10.53 -3.00 1.56
CA ILE A 37 -10.17 -2.82 0.15
C ILE A 37 -9.10 -1.73 0.02
N ILE A 38 -9.29 -0.57 0.65
CA ILE A 38 -8.32 0.53 0.62
C ILE A 38 -6.97 0.10 1.21
N LEU A 39 -6.97 -0.60 2.36
CA LEU A 39 -5.75 -1.16 2.96
C LEU A 39 -5.05 -2.14 2.01
N ALA A 40 -5.81 -3.01 1.35
CA ALA A 40 -5.27 -3.95 0.36
C ALA A 40 -4.68 -3.21 -0.86
N MET A 41 -5.33 -2.16 -1.35
CA MET A 41 -4.81 -1.32 -2.44
C MET A 41 -3.50 -0.64 -2.03
N ILE A 42 -3.43 -0.06 -0.83
CA ILE A 42 -2.20 0.58 -0.31
C ILE A 42 -1.05 -0.43 -0.23
N LEU A 43 -1.30 -1.61 0.33
CA LEU A 43 -0.29 -2.67 0.40
C LEU A 43 0.09 -3.19 -1.00
N GLY A 44 -0.86 -3.27 -1.92
CA GLY A 44 -0.63 -3.59 -3.33
C GLY A 44 0.32 -2.60 -3.99
N VAL A 45 0.09 -1.29 -3.83
CA VAL A 45 0.99 -0.25 -4.35
C VAL A 45 2.40 -0.39 -3.78
N VAL A 46 2.54 -0.61 -2.47
CA VAL A 46 3.86 -0.83 -1.85
C VAL A 46 4.55 -2.07 -2.45
N LYS A 47 3.81 -3.16 -2.68
CA LYS A 47 4.38 -4.37 -3.29
C LYS A 47 4.87 -4.13 -4.72
N ILE A 48 4.12 -3.38 -5.52
CA ILE A 48 4.51 -3.03 -6.89
C ILE A 48 5.76 -2.14 -6.89
N GLN A 49 5.87 -1.21 -5.93
CA GLN A 49 7.08 -0.40 -5.80
C GLN A 49 8.33 -1.24 -5.55
N VAL A 50 8.24 -2.29 -4.73
CA VAL A 50 9.35 -3.24 -4.53
C VAL A 50 9.70 -3.92 -5.86
N TRP A 51 8.71 -4.42 -6.60
CA TRP A 51 8.96 -5.05 -7.90
C TRP A 51 9.56 -4.09 -8.94
N LEU A 52 9.12 -2.83 -8.97
CA LEU A 52 9.72 -1.80 -9.83
C LEU A 52 11.17 -1.52 -9.44
N ASN A 53 11.46 -1.49 -8.14
CA ASN A 53 12.82 -1.28 -7.65
C ASN A 53 13.75 -2.46 -8.02
N ASP A 54 13.27 -3.70 -7.89
CA ASP A 54 14.00 -4.91 -8.29
C ASP A 54 14.23 -4.91 -9.81
N TRP A 55 13.20 -4.65 -10.61
CA TRP A 55 13.32 -4.52 -12.07
C TRP A 55 14.33 -3.44 -12.47
N ASN A 56 14.31 -2.29 -11.80
CA ASN A 56 15.25 -1.19 -12.05
C ASN A 56 16.70 -1.62 -11.75
N ASN A 57 16.92 -2.33 -10.65
CA ASN A 57 18.23 -2.89 -10.31
C ASN A 57 18.73 -3.86 -11.38
N ASP A 58 17.88 -4.82 -11.77
CA ASP A 58 18.21 -5.81 -12.80
C ASP A 58 18.49 -5.16 -14.17
N PHE A 59 17.77 -4.10 -14.52
CA PHE A 59 17.97 -3.36 -15.77
C PHE A 59 19.36 -2.70 -15.81
N PHE A 60 19.74 -1.99 -14.74
CA PHE A 60 21.05 -1.36 -14.66
C PHE A 60 22.19 -2.38 -14.56
N ASN A 61 21.97 -3.52 -13.91
CA ASN A 61 22.93 -4.63 -13.90
C ASN A 61 23.15 -5.21 -15.32
N ALA A 62 22.06 -5.47 -16.05
CA ALA A 62 22.14 -5.99 -17.42
C ALA A 62 22.83 -4.99 -18.38
N LEU A 63 22.59 -3.68 -18.22
CA LEU A 63 23.33 -2.63 -18.94
C LEU A 63 24.83 -2.67 -18.64
N SER A 64 25.18 -2.77 -17.36
CA SER A 64 26.58 -2.77 -16.92
C SER A 64 27.35 -3.99 -17.42
N GLN A 65 26.69 -5.15 -17.45
CA GLN A 65 27.26 -6.41 -17.92
C GLN A 65 27.13 -6.61 -19.44
N LYS A 66 26.49 -5.67 -20.15
CA LYS A 66 26.20 -5.73 -21.60
C LYS A 66 25.42 -6.99 -22.00
N GLU A 67 24.54 -7.47 -21.13
CA GLU A 67 23.67 -8.63 -21.36
C GLU A 67 22.46 -8.23 -22.21
N THR A 68 22.64 -8.15 -23.53
CA THR A 68 21.60 -7.69 -24.48
C THR A 68 20.32 -8.50 -24.42
N ASP A 69 20.44 -9.82 -24.23
CA ASP A 69 19.27 -10.71 -24.20
C ASP A 69 18.41 -10.47 -22.96
N LYS A 70 19.06 -10.34 -21.79
CA LYS A 70 18.38 -10.01 -20.52
C LYS A 70 17.76 -8.61 -20.57
N LEU A 71 18.46 -7.65 -21.18
CA LEU A 71 17.94 -6.30 -21.39
C LEU A 71 16.62 -6.29 -22.17
N TRP A 72 16.56 -6.99 -23.31
CA TRP A 72 15.34 -7.07 -24.11
C TRP A 72 14.20 -7.77 -23.37
N GLN A 73 14.51 -8.81 -22.59
CA GLN A 73 13.50 -9.45 -21.73
C GLN A 73 12.93 -8.47 -20.71
N LEU A 74 13.77 -7.67 -20.03
CA LEU A 74 13.31 -6.68 -19.06
C LEU A 74 12.47 -5.59 -19.69
N VAL A 75 12.84 -5.10 -20.88
CA VAL A 75 12.08 -4.09 -21.62
C VAL A 75 10.69 -4.63 -22.02
N LEU A 76 10.61 -5.88 -22.47
CA LEU A 76 9.33 -6.51 -22.83
C LEU A 76 8.45 -6.80 -21.61
N TRP A 77 9.05 -7.03 -20.43
CA TRP A 77 8.32 -7.28 -19.19
C TRP A 77 7.78 -6.00 -18.54
N PHE A 78 8.43 -4.86 -18.78
CA PHE A 78 8.10 -3.58 -18.17
C PHE A 78 6.64 -3.12 -18.39
N PRO A 79 6.04 -3.24 -19.60
CA PRO A 79 4.64 -2.88 -19.81
C PRO A 79 3.66 -3.69 -18.97
N ALA A 80 3.95 -4.96 -18.68
CA ALA A 80 3.10 -5.79 -17.83
C ALA A 80 3.12 -5.26 -16.38
N LEU A 81 4.30 -4.90 -15.88
CA LEU A 81 4.51 -4.33 -14.56
C LEU A 81 3.80 -2.96 -14.42
N LEU A 82 3.89 -2.10 -15.44
CA LEU A 82 3.15 -0.84 -15.52
C LEU A 82 1.63 -1.04 -15.59
N GLY A 83 1.16 -2.02 -16.36
CA GLY A 83 -0.27 -2.32 -16.46
C GLY A 83 -0.89 -2.70 -15.12
N ILE A 84 -0.18 -3.51 -14.33
CA ILE A 84 -0.60 -3.88 -12.97
C ILE A 84 -0.60 -2.67 -12.04
N PHE A 85 0.42 -1.80 -12.15
CA PHE A 85 0.50 -0.58 -11.35
C PHE A 85 -0.70 0.33 -11.57
N VAL A 86 -1.03 0.64 -12.83
CA VAL A 86 -2.14 1.54 -13.18
C VAL A 86 -3.48 1.02 -12.66
N LEU A 87 -3.74 -0.29 -12.78
CA LEU A 87 -4.99 -0.89 -12.31
C LEU A 87 -5.21 -0.80 -10.79
N ILE A 88 -4.13 -0.70 -10.01
CA ILE A 88 -4.19 -0.68 -8.54
C ILE A 88 -4.10 0.76 -8.00
N SER A 89 -3.42 1.65 -8.72
CA SER A 89 -3.21 3.04 -8.30
C SER A 89 -4.34 4.01 -8.68
N VAL A 90 -5.08 3.70 -9.75
CA VAL A 90 -6.14 4.56 -10.32
C VAL A 90 -7.51 4.22 -9.75
#